data_AF-A0AAW8L1N3-F1
#
_entry.id   AF-A0AAW8L1N3-F1
#
_cell.length_a   1.000
_cell.length_b   1.000
_cell.length_c   1.000
_cell.angle_alpha   90.00
_cell.angle_beta   90.00
_cell.angle_gamma   90.00
#
_symmetry.space_group_name_H-M   'P 1'
#
loop_
_entity.id
_entity.type
_entity.pdbx_description
1 polymer ?
#
loop_
_entity_poly.entity_id
_entity_poly.type
_entity_poly.pdbx_seq_one_letter_code
_entity_poly.pdbx_strand_id
1 'polypeptide(L)' 'VTNNPELQWRAACGEIGLAVLPDFLGALSNLIRLQDDYPMSAEIWLVTHEDLRHSPAIRVVMDFLISCFEAFKV' A
#
# COMPACT_ATOMS: atom_id res chain seq x y z
N VAL A 1 -9.89 -9.83 15.64
CA VAL A 1 -8.99 -9.65 14.48
C VAL A 1 -9.50 -8.45 13.69
N THR A 2 -8.68 -7.42 13.47
CA THR A 2 -9.08 -6.21 12.71
C THR A 2 -8.61 -6.32 11.25
N ASN A 3 -9.40 -5.81 10.30
CA ASN A 3 -9.05 -5.75 8.87
C ASN A 3 -8.61 -4.34 8.43
N ASN A 4 -8.22 -3.47 9.37
CA ASN A 4 -7.70 -2.15 9.07
C ASN A 4 -6.18 -2.13 9.30
N PRO A 5 -5.36 -1.95 8.24
CA PRO A 5 -3.89 -1.99 8.35
C PRO A 5 -3.33 -0.84 9.19
N GLU A 6 -3.99 0.31 9.27
CA GLU A 6 -3.57 1.42 10.13
C GLU A 6 -3.69 1.03 11.62
N LEU A 7 -4.78 0.38 12.01
CA LEU A 7 -4.96 -0.09 13.39
C LEU A 7 -3.93 -1.17 13.76
N GLN A 8 -3.60 -2.05 12.83
CA GLN A 8 -2.55 -3.06 13.02
C GLN A 8 -1.18 -2.40 13.19
N TRP A 9 -0.84 -1.42 12.33
CA TRP A 9 0.41 -0.66 12.42
C TRP A 9 0.54 0.08 13.76
N ARG A 10 -0.53 0.75 14.22
CA ARG A 10 -0.54 1.43 15.53
C ARG A 10 -0.36 0.46 16.70
N ALA A 11 -0.96 -0.73 16.63
CA ALA A 11 -0.79 -1.75 17.67
C ALA A 11 0.65 -2.28 17.74
N ALA A 12 1.27 -2.52 16.57
CA ALA A 12 2.67 -2.91 16.49
C ALA A 12 3.61 -1.82 17.04
N CYS A 13 3.36 -0.55 16.69
CA CYS A 13 4.14 0.59 17.23
C CYS A 13 3.93 0.77 18.74
N GLY A 14 2.77 0.38 19.27
CA GLY A 14 2.46 0.37 20.70
C GLY A 14 2.97 -0.87 21.44
N GLU A 15 3.85 -1.66 20.84
CA GLU A 15 4.47 -2.85 21.43
C GLU A 15 3.47 -3.94 21.85
N ILE A 16 2.26 -3.94 21.28
CA ILE A 16 1.21 -4.91 21.61
C ILE A 16 1.53 -6.31 21.03
N GLY A 17 2.36 -6.38 19.99
CA GLY A 17 2.79 -7.63 19.37
C GLY A 17 3.32 -7.46 17.95
N LEU A 18 3.31 -8.55 17.19
CA LEU A 18 3.74 -8.60 15.80
C LEU A 18 2.57 -8.36 14.85
N ALA A 19 2.85 -7.74 13.70
CA ALA A 19 1.87 -7.52 12.64
C ALA A 19 2.50 -7.77 11.26
N VAL A 20 1.72 -8.36 10.35
CA VAL A 20 2.02 -8.36 8.92
C VAL A 20 1.48 -7.06 8.35
N LEU A 21 2.35 -6.25 7.76
CA LEU A 21 2.02 -4.91 7.28
C LEU A 21 2.50 -4.74 5.84
N PRO A 22 1.83 -3.92 5.02
CA PRO A 22 2.40 -3.44 3.77
C PRO A 22 3.76 -2.78 4.01
N ASP A 23 4.73 -3.06 3.14
CA ASP A 23 6.11 -2.58 3.26
C ASP A 23 6.19 -1.06 3.48
N PHE A 24 5.34 -0.29 2.78
CA PHE A 24 5.31 1.17 2.91
C PHE A 24 4.81 1.65 4.29
N LEU A 25 3.93 0.90 4.99
CA LEU A 25 3.51 1.24 6.35
C LEU A 25 4.57 0.84 7.38
N GLY A 26 5.19 -0.33 7.19
CA GLY A 26 6.27 -0.80 8.07
C GLY A 26 7.49 0.14 8.07
N ALA A 27 7.72 0.86 6.98
CA ALA A 27 8.82 1.82 6.85
C ALA A 27 8.60 3.18 7.55
N LEU A 28 7.38 3.50 8.01
CA LEU A 28 7.05 4.82 8.56
C LEU A 28 7.45 5.04 10.02
N SER A 29 7.90 3.99 10.73
CA SER A 29 8.17 4.04 12.17
C SER A 29 9.39 3.21 12.55
N ASN A 30 9.68 3.16 13.85
CA ASN A 30 10.78 2.41 14.46
C ASN A 30 10.52 0.90 14.55
N LEU A 31 9.72 0.33 13.65
CA LEU A 31 9.47 -1.10 13.60
C LEU A 31 10.67 -1.85 13.01
N ILE A 32 10.90 -3.07 13.51
CA ILE A 32 11.94 -3.96 13.00
C ILE A 32 11.28 -4.95 12.04
N ARG A 33 11.69 -4.95 10.78
CA ARG A 33 11.26 -5.97 9.80
C ARG A 33 11.86 -7.32 10.21
N LEU A 34 11.00 -8.30 10.47
CA LEU A 34 11.41 -9.67 10.69
C LEU A 34 11.59 -10.37 9.33
N GLN A 35 12.51 -11.34 9.29
CA GLN A 35 12.67 -12.19 8.11
C GLN A 35 11.44 -13.09 7.97
N ASP A 36 10.89 -13.15 6.76
CA ASP A 36 9.73 -13.94 6.42
C ASP A 36 10.03 -14.75 5.16
N ASP A 37 9.98 -16.08 5.28
CA ASP A 37 10.22 -17.01 4.18
C ASP A 37 9.03 -17.06 3.19
N TYR A 38 7.87 -16.52 3.60
CA TYR A 38 6.62 -16.53 2.82
C TYR A 38 5.94 -15.15 2.87
N PRO A 39 6.55 -14.11 2.27
CA PRO A 39 6.00 -12.77 2.31
C PRO A 39 4.62 -12.71 1.65
N MET A 40 3.67 -12.05 2.32
CA MET A 40 2.35 -11.76 1.73
C MET A 40 2.43 -10.56 0.81
N SER A 41 1.95 -10.71 -0.42
CA SER A 41 1.81 -9.63 -1.39
C SER A 41 0.35 -9.33 -1.66
N ALA A 42 0.01 -8.05 -1.78
CA ALA A 42 -1.29 -7.59 -2.25
C ALA A 42 -1.10 -6.70 -3.49
N GLU A 43 -1.85 -7.00 -4.55
CA GLU A 43 -1.85 -6.19 -5.76
C GLU A 43 -2.65 -4.89 -5.54
N ILE A 44 -2.10 -3.77 -5.99
CA ILE A 44 -2.76 -2.46 -5.97
C ILE A 44 -3.15 -2.11 -7.40
N TRP A 45 -4.44 -1.83 -7.59
CA TRP A 45 -5.02 -1.53 -8.91
C TRP A 45 -5.43 -0.07 -9.01
N LEU A 46 -5.02 0.60 -10.08
CA LEU A 46 -5.59 1.89 -10.49
C LEU A 46 -6.78 1.62 -11.41
N VAL A 47 -8.00 1.85 -10.91
CA VAL A 47 -9.24 1.56 -11.62
C VAL A 47 -10.01 2.84 -11.90
N THR A 48 -10.55 2.95 -13.11
CA THR A 48 -11.47 4.03 -13.51
C THR A 48 -12.74 3.45 -14.10
N HIS A 49 -13.88 4.13 -13.90
CA HIS A 49 -15.14 3.74 -14.55
C HIS A 49 -15.01 3.78 -16.08
N GLU A 50 -15.67 2.86 -16.77
CA GLU A 50 -15.52 2.68 -18.22
C GLU A 50 -15.83 3.97 -18.99
N ASP A 51 -16.97 4.60 -18.70
CA ASP A 51 -17.42 5.84 -19.35
C ASP A 51 -16.46 7.02 -19.15
N LEU A 52 -15.66 6.95 -18.09
CA LEU A 52 -14.79 8.02 -17.65
C LEU A 52 -13.36 7.90 -18.18
N ARG A 53 -12.96 6.74 -18.70
CA ARG A 53 -11.59 6.47 -19.20
C ARG A 53 -11.15 7.38 -20.35
N HIS A 54 -12.08 8.06 -21.01
CA HIS A 54 -11.79 9.00 -22.10
C HIS A 54 -11.80 10.48 -21.67
N SER A 55 -12.15 10.78 -20.42
CA SER A 55 -12.12 12.14 -19.89
C SER A 55 -10.67 12.66 -19.82
N PRO A 56 -10.35 13.83 -20.40
CA PRO A 56 -9.00 14.41 -20.35
C PRO A 56 -8.50 14.62 -18.93
N ALA A 57 -9.36 15.13 -18.03
CA ALA A 57 -8.99 15.36 -16.64
C ALA A 57 -8.61 14.06 -15.90
N ILE A 58 -9.31 12.97 -16.21
CA ILE A 58 -9.04 11.66 -15.60
C ILE A 58 -7.73 11.09 -16.14
N ARG A 59 -7.48 11.19 -17.45
CA ARG A 59 -6.20 10.75 -18.04
C ARG A 59 -5.00 11.46 -17.43
N VAL A 60 -5.09 12.78 -17.24
CA VAL A 60 -4.00 13.55 -16.60
C VAL A 60 -3.70 13.04 -15.20
N VAL A 61 -4.74 12.76 -14.38
CA VAL A 61 -4.55 12.21 -13.03
C VAL A 61 -4.01 10.78 -13.09
N MET A 62 -4.48 9.95 -14.01
CA MET A 62 -3.98 8.58 -14.19
C MET A 62 -2.49 8.58 -14.55
N ASP A 63 -2.09 9.38 -15.53
CA ASP A 63 -0.70 9.50 -15.98
C ASP A 63 0.20 9.98 -14.83
N PHE A 64 -0.27 10.97 -14.06
CA PHE A 64 0.42 11.44 -12.86
C PHE A 64 0.59 10.33 -11.82
N LEU A 65 -0.48 9.61 -11.46
CA LEU A 65 -0.40 8.52 -10.49
C LEU A 65 0.54 7.41 -10.99
N ILE A 66 0.44 7.01 -12.26
CA ILE A 66 1.34 6.02 -12.86
C ILE A 66 2.80 6.45 -12.68
N SER A 67 3.11 7.73 -12.96
CA SER A 67 4.47 8.27 -12.80
C SER A 67 4.97 8.19 -11.35
N CYS A 68 4.10 8.42 -10.35
CA CYS A 68 4.47 8.31 -8.93
C CYS A 68 4.85 6.88 -8.53
N PHE A 69 4.31 5.87 -9.21
CA PHE A 69 4.50 4.46 -8.86
C PHE A 69 5.50 3.73 -9.77
N GLU A 70 6.16 4.40 -10.72
CA GLU A 70 7.13 3.75 -11.63
C GLU A 70 8.26 3.04 -10.90
N ALA A 71 8.78 3.63 -9.81
CA ALA A 71 9.84 3.04 -8.99
C ALA A 71 9.40 1.79 -8.19
N PHE A 72 8.09 1.53 -8.13
CA PHE A 72 7.49 0.44 -7.36
C PHE A 72 6.86 -0.64 -8.26
N LYS A 73 6.99 -0.52 -9.59
CA LYS A 73 6.62 -1.60 -10.50
C LYS A 73 7.56 -2.78 -10.26
N VAL A 74 6.99 -3.87 -9.74
CA VAL A 74 7.62 -5.20 -9.63
C VAL A 74 7.64 -5.86 -11.01
#